data_AF-A0A519F0H8-F1
#
_entry.id   AF-A0A519F0H8-F1
#
_cell.length_a   1.000
_cell.length_b   1.000
_cell.length_c   1.000
_cell.angle_alpha   90.00
_cell.angle_beta   90.00
_cell.angle_gamma   90.00
#
_symmetry.space_group_name_H-M   'P 1'
#
loop_
_entity.id
_entity.type
_entity.pdbx_description
1 polymer ?
#
loop_
_entity_poly.entity_id
_entity_poly.type
_entity_poly.pdbx_seq_one_letter_code
_entity_poly.pdbx_strand_id
1 'polypeptide(L)'
;RPFRSLQHLKHAMSRAVADATPERQMTLIREHPELAGKAMESNTLTAESTNEQSKAGLTNCTPEELARIRELNAAYGEKFGFPFILAVRGPRGLGLGKKEIIATFERRVHHHPSFELGEALRNIHRIAEIRLNDKFGVAPTLGNDVWDWHEALSAHTDPGYAELGQLTVTYLTDAHRACAAQIAQGMRDCGFDSVQIDAVGNVVGRYEAAAPGAKTLLTGSHYDTVRNGGKYDGRLGIFVPMACVRELTRQNRRLPFAFEVVGFAEEEGQRYKATFLGSGALIGHFDNTWLDQQDADGVTMREAMAHAGLKLEDIPKIQRDPANYLGFVEVHIEQGPVLNELDLPLGIVTSINGGVRYVGEVIGMASHAGTTPMGRRRDAAAAIAELILFAERRAAEDGDSVATVGMLQVPNGSINVVPGLAKFSLDVRAPNNVQRDRLAADILAALSDICERRSVRYTLEETMRAAAAPSAPAWQERWEKAVDMLGIPLFRMPSGAGHDAMKLHEVMPQAMLFVRGINSGISHNPLESSTNDDIQLAVEAFQRLLDNLAAETA
;
A
#
# COMPACT_ATOMS: atom_id res chain seq x y z
N ARG A 1 -3.42 -34.22 -13.24
CA ARG A 1 -2.37 -33.15 -13.25
C ARG A 1 -2.06 -32.84 -11.80
N PRO A 2 -0.78 -32.79 -11.35
CA PRO A 2 -0.43 -32.63 -9.93
C PRO A 2 -0.75 -31.24 -9.36
N PHE A 3 -0.97 -30.23 -10.21
CA PHE A 3 -1.31 -28.86 -9.81
C PHE A 3 -2.72 -28.47 -10.25
N ARG A 4 -3.38 -27.61 -9.44
CA ARG A 4 -4.77 -27.12 -9.63
C ARG A 4 -4.87 -26.07 -10.73
N SER A 5 -3.83 -25.25 -10.88
CA SER A 5 -3.74 -24.16 -11.85
C SER A 5 -2.26 -23.89 -12.20
N LEU A 6 -2.01 -23.05 -13.21
CA LEU A 6 -0.64 -22.57 -13.49
C LEU A 6 -0.09 -21.77 -12.30
N GLN A 7 -0.95 -21.05 -11.58
CA GLN A 7 -0.56 -20.31 -10.38
C GLN A 7 -0.18 -21.22 -9.23
N HIS A 8 -0.92 -22.32 -9.04
CA HIS A 8 -0.51 -23.35 -8.07
C HIS A 8 0.87 -23.94 -8.44
N LEU A 9 1.16 -24.17 -9.73
CA LEU A 9 2.49 -24.62 -10.16
C LEU A 9 3.58 -23.58 -9.82
N LYS A 10 3.38 -22.31 -10.17
CA LYS A 10 4.33 -21.22 -9.87
C LYS A 10 4.61 -21.12 -8.37
N HIS A 11 3.56 -21.09 -7.56
CA HIS A 11 3.66 -21.06 -6.10
C HIS A 11 4.41 -22.29 -5.55
N ALA A 12 4.07 -23.50 -6.01
CA ALA A 12 4.75 -24.72 -5.56
C ALA A 12 6.25 -24.72 -5.92
N MET A 13 6.63 -24.16 -7.07
CA MET A 13 8.03 -23.97 -7.45
C MET A 13 8.75 -22.98 -6.53
N SER A 14 8.12 -21.85 -6.22
CA SER A 14 8.69 -20.88 -5.27
C SER A 14 8.85 -21.48 -3.87
N ARG A 15 7.83 -22.18 -3.36
CA ARG A 15 7.90 -22.89 -2.07
C ARG A 15 9.02 -23.92 -2.02
N ALA A 16 9.22 -24.70 -3.09
CA ALA A 16 10.31 -25.67 -3.14
C ALA A 16 11.70 -25.02 -3.01
N VAL A 17 11.85 -23.77 -3.45
CA VAL A 17 13.08 -22.97 -3.26
C VAL A 17 13.14 -22.39 -1.84
N ALA A 18 12.05 -21.82 -1.35
CA ALA A 18 11.97 -21.24 -0.01
C ALA A 18 12.22 -22.27 1.11
N ASP A 19 11.74 -23.51 0.92
CA ASP A 19 11.90 -24.62 1.89
C ASP A 19 13.23 -25.37 1.74
N ALA A 20 14.05 -25.03 0.73
CA ALA A 20 15.38 -25.61 0.56
C ALA A 20 16.37 -25.06 1.60
N THR A 21 17.46 -25.80 1.86
CA THR A 21 18.49 -25.32 2.79
C THR A 21 19.16 -24.04 2.24
N PRO A 22 19.70 -23.17 3.12
CA PRO A 22 20.39 -21.96 2.70
C PRO A 22 21.51 -22.23 1.67
N GLU A 23 22.20 -23.37 1.76
CA GLU A 23 23.25 -23.76 0.81
C GLU A 23 22.67 -24.01 -0.59
N ARG A 24 21.51 -24.68 -0.68
CA ARG A 24 20.86 -24.96 -1.97
C ARG A 24 20.29 -23.70 -2.59
N GLN A 25 19.72 -22.80 -1.77
CA GLN A 25 19.28 -21.48 -2.22
C GLN A 25 20.47 -20.67 -2.77
N MET A 26 21.58 -20.67 -2.05
CA MET A 26 22.81 -20.00 -2.48
C MET A 26 23.38 -20.59 -3.78
N THR A 27 23.37 -21.92 -3.93
CA THR A 27 23.76 -22.60 -5.18
C THR A 27 22.89 -22.14 -6.34
N LEU A 28 21.57 -22.10 -6.17
CA LEU A 28 20.65 -21.63 -7.20
C LEU A 28 20.97 -20.19 -7.64
N ILE A 29 21.23 -19.28 -6.69
CA ILE A 29 21.55 -17.89 -7.00
C ILE A 29 22.89 -17.78 -7.74
N ARG A 30 23.91 -18.53 -7.31
CA ARG A 30 25.25 -18.53 -7.93
C ARG A 30 25.27 -19.11 -9.34
N GLU A 31 24.35 -19.99 -9.68
CA GLU A 31 24.18 -20.52 -11.03
C GLU A 31 23.53 -19.51 -11.99
N HIS A 32 22.92 -18.44 -11.47
CA HIS A 32 22.31 -17.42 -12.30
C HIS A 32 23.39 -16.51 -12.91
N PRO A 33 23.33 -16.22 -14.22
CA PRO A 33 24.32 -15.34 -14.85
C PRO A 33 24.27 -13.91 -14.27
N GLU A 34 25.45 -13.32 -14.12
CA GLU A 34 25.62 -11.90 -13.79
C GLU A 34 25.05 -10.99 -14.90
N LEU A 35 24.39 -9.90 -14.48
CA LEU A 35 23.95 -8.84 -15.38
C LEU A 35 25.15 -8.10 -15.96
N ALA A 36 25.20 -8.01 -17.29
CA ALA A 36 26.33 -7.46 -18.05
C ALA A 36 27.70 -8.05 -17.64
N GLY A 37 27.72 -9.30 -17.18
CA GLY A 37 28.94 -10.00 -16.77
C GLY A 37 29.71 -10.63 -17.92
N LYS A 38 30.80 -11.34 -17.58
CA LYS A 38 31.70 -12.00 -18.56
C LYS A 38 30.99 -13.00 -19.47
N ALA A 39 29.90 -13.61 -19.00
CA ALA A 39 29.09 -14.54 -19.80
C ALA A 39 28.38 -13.83 -20.97
N MET A 40 27.97 -12.58 -20.79
CA MET A 40 27.40 -11.74 -21.85
C MET A 40 28.48 -11.36 -22.88
N GLU A 41 29.66 -10.96 -22.41
CA GLU A 41 30.80 -10.60 -23.27
C GLU A 41 31.34 -11.78 -24.09
N SER A 42 31.21 -13.01 -23.56
CA SER A 42 31.63 -14.25 -24.21
C SER A 42 30.52 -14.97 -24.99
N ASN A 43 29.31 -14.41 -25.09
CA ASN A 43 28.14 -15.03 -25.74
C ASN A 43 27.79 -16.44 -25.21
N THR A 44 27.99 -16.69 -23.91
CA THR A 44 27.74 -18.00 -23.27
C THR A 44 26.42 -18.05 -22.48
N LEU A 45 25.63 -16.97 -22.50
CA LEU A 45 24.30 -16.91 -21.88
C LEU A 45 23.29 -17.85 -22.57
N THR A 46 22.29 -18.30 -21.82
CA THR A 46 21.12 -18.99 -22.41
C THR A 46 20.39 -18.06 -23.40
N ALA A 47 19.65 -18.64 -24.35
CA ALA A 47 18.92 -17.87 -25.36
C ALA A 47 17.92 -16.90 -24.71
N GLU A 48 17.25 -17.34 -23.64
CA GLU A 48 16.33 -16.54 -22.85
C GLU A 48 17.05 -15.38 -22.15
N SER A 49 18.19 -15.63 -21.49
CA SER A 49 18.94 -14.59 -20.78
C SER A 49 19.57 -13.57 -21.72
N THR A 50 20.07 -14.01 -22.89
CA THR A 50 20.56 -13.12 -23.94
C THR A 50 19.46 -12.17 -24.42
N ASN A 51 18.27 -12.70 -24.72
CA ASN A 51 17.12 -11.91 -25.16
C ASN A 51 16.66 -10.89 -24.11
N GLU A 52 16.57 -11.31 -22.84
CA GLU A 52 16.17 -10.46 -21.71
C GLU A 52 17.16 -9.30 -21.48
N GLN A 53 18.47 -9.58 -21.44
CA GLN A 53 19.49 -8.54 -21.23
C GLN A 53 19.62 -7.60 -22.44
N SER A 54 19.43 -8.11 -23.66
CA SER A 54 19.45 -7.30 -24.89
C SER A 54 18.25 -6.35 -24.94
N LYS A 55 17.05 -6.81 -24.57
CA LYS A 55 15.84 -5.97 -24.50
C LYS A 55 15.93 -4.88 -23.43
N ALA A 56 16.61 -5.16 -22.32
CA ALA A 56 16.91 -4.15 -21.29
C ALA A 56 17.99 -3.14 -21.73
N GLY A 57 18.55 -3.28 -22.94
CA GLY A 57 19.57 -2.39 -23.49
C GLY A 57 20.96 -2.55 -22.86
N LEU A 58 21.17 -3.58 -22.03
CA LEU A 58 22.45 -3.82 -21.35
C LEU A 58 23.59 -4.20 -22.31
N THR A 59 23.26 -4.67 -23.51
CA THR A 59 24.22 -4.90 -24.60
C THR A 59 24.70 -3.60 -25.27
N ASN A 60 24.03 -2.47 -25.00
CA ASN A 60 24.30 -1.14 -25.56
C ASN A 60 24.61 -0.11 -24.46
N CYS A 61 25.35 -0.51 -23.42
CA CYS A 61 25.83 0.40 -22.38
C CYS A 61 26.93 1.33 -22.91
N THR A 62 26.96 2.58 -22.43
CA THR A 62 28.14 3.44 -22.63
C THR A 62 29.32 2.89 -21.81
N PRO A 63 30.58 3.27 -22.14
CA PRO A 63 31.74 2.86 -21.35
C PRO A 63 31.61 3.20 -19.86
N GLU A 64 31.02 4.35 -19.52
CA GLU A 64 30.79 4.80 -18.14
C GLU A 64 29.73 3.96 -17.43
N GLU A 65 28.61 3.67 -18.11
CA GLU A 65 27.55 2.81 -17.58
C GLU A 65 28.09 1.40 -17.31
N LEU A 66 28.87 0.85 -18.24
CA LEU A 66 29.47 -0.47 -18.09
C LEU A 66 30.51 -0.50 -16.96
N ALA A 67 31.34 0.55 -16.83
CA ALA A 67 32.28 0.70 -15.73
C ALA A 67 31.55 0.74 -14.38
N ARG A 68 30.44 1.48 -14.30
CA ARG A 68 29.63 1.57 -13.08
C ARG A 68 28.98 0.23 -12.72
N ILE A 69 28.41 -0.49 -13.69
CA ILE A 69 27.84 -1.83 -13.46
C ILE A 69 28.92 -2.81 -12.97
N ARG A 70 30.15 -2.74 -13.52
CA ARG A 70 31.28 -3.58 -13.08
C ARG A 70 31.70 -3.28 -11.65
N GLU A 71 31.78 -2.01 -11.27
CA GLU A 71 32.07 -1.58 -9.90
C GLU A 71 31.01 -2.13 -8.93
N LEU A 72 29.73 -2.00 -9.28
CA LEU A 72 28.63 -2.49 -8.46
C LEU A 72 28.61 -4.02 -8.36
N ASN A 73 28.86 -4.74 -9.46
CA ASN A 73 29.01 -6.20 -9.45
C ASN A 73 30.15 -6.65 -8.53
N ALA A 74 31.30 -5.98 -8.56
CA ALA A 74 32.43 -6.29 -7.69
C ALA A 74 32.07 -6.07 -6.20
N ALA A 75 31.53 -4.90 -5.86
CA ALA A 75 31.14 -4.57 -4.48
C ALA A 75 30.04 -5.52 -3.95
N TYR A 76 29.08 -5.87 -4.80
CA TYR A 76 27.99 -6.77 -4.45
C TYR A 76 28.48 -8.21 -4.26
N GLY A 77 29.31 -8.70 -5.18
CA GLY A 77 29.91 -10.03 -5.08
C GLY A 77 30.80 -10.18 -3.85
N GLU A 78 31.58 -9.15 -3.51
CA GLU A 78 32.40 -9.12 -2.29
C GLU A 78 31.53 -9.15 -1.02
N LYS A 79 30.47 -8.36 -0.97
CA LYS A 79 29.61 -8.24 0.22
C LYS A 79 28.71 -9.46 0.45
N PHE A 80 28.10 -9.99 -0.61
CA PHE A 80 27.05 -11.01 -0.49
C PHE A 80 27.52 -12.42 -0.90
N GLY A 81 28.59 -12.54 -1.68
CA GLY A 81 29.12 -13.83 -2.11
C GLY A 81 28.27 -14.55 -3.17
N PHE A 82 27.41 -13.81 -3.87
CA PHE A 82 26.58 -14.26 -4.99
C PHE A 82 26.28 -13.10 -5.97
N PRO A 83 25.89 -13.37 -7.23
CA PRO A 83 25.66 -12.33 -8.23
C PRO A 83 24.38 -11.54 -7.98
N PHE A 84 24.36 -10.27 -8.41
CA PHE A 84 23.16 -9.43 -8.34
C PHE A 84 22.06 -9.94 -9.28
N ILE A 85 20.89 -10.26 -8.71
CA ILE A 85 19.75 -10.77 -9.48
C ILE A 85 18.63 -9.74 -9.53
N LEU A 86 18.19 -9.43 -10.74
CA LEU A 86 17.05 -8.57 -11.01
C LEU A 86 16.22 -9.13 -12.16
N ALA A 87 14.90 -9.18 -12.00
CA ALA A 87 13.99 -9.51 -13.08
C ALA A 87 13.93 -8.35 -14.10
N VAL A 88 14.87 -8.32 -15.06
CA VAL A 88 15.05 -7.18 -15.98
C VAL A 88 13.87 -6.89 -16.89
N ARG A 89 12.90 -7.81 -17.04
CA ARG A 89 11.63 -7.54 -17.73
C ARG A 89 10.69 -6.62 -16.93
N GLY A 90 10.99 -6.39 -15.66
CA GLY A 90 10.30 -5.45 -14.79
C GLY A 90 8.87 -5.88 -14.39
N PRO A 91 8.16 -5.03 -13.63
CA PRO A 91 6.83 -5.32 -13.12
C PRO A 91 5.79 -5.53 -14.23
N ARG A 92 5.91 -4.78 -15.34
CA ARG A 92 5.01 -4.85 -16.51
C ARG A 92 5.39 -5.88 -17.56
N GLY A 93 6.61 -6.41 -17.52
CA GLY A 93 7.12 -7.37 -18.51
C GLY A 93 7.70 -6.77 -19.80
N LEU A 94 7.79 -5.44 -19.91
CA LEU A 94 8.30 -4.70 -21.09
C LEU A 94 9.82 -4.48 -21.08
N GLY A 95 10.50 -4.69 -19.95
CA GLY A 95 11.90 -4.33 -19.77
C GLY A 95 12.07 -3.11 -18.86
N LEU A 96 13.04 -3.18 -17.94
CA LEU A 96 13.52 -2.04 -17.17
C LEU A 96 14.54 -1.25 -18.00
N GLY A 97 14.52 0.07 -17.88
CA GLY A 97 15.55 0.92 -18.45
C GLY A 97 16.89 0.77 -17.70
N LYS A 98 18.00 1.00 -18.40
CA LYS A 98 19.36 0.93 -17.82
C LYS A 98 19.51 1.75 -16.54
N LYS A 99 18.95 2.97 -16.52
CA LYS A 99 18.98 3.85 -15.34
C LYS A 99 18.27 3.24 -14.14
N GLU A 100 17.12 2.58 -14.35
CA GLU A 100 16.35 1.92 -13.29
C GLU A 100 17.10 0.69 -12.75
N ILE A 101 17.76 -0.06 -13.63
CA ILE A 101 18.59 -1.21 -13.25
C ILE A 101 19.76 -0.74 -12.39
N ILE A 102 20.51 0.27 -12.84
CA ILE A 102 21.66 0.82 -12.09
C ILE A 102 21.20 1.40 -10.75
N ALA A 103 20.13 2.21 -10.72
CA ALA A 103 19.61 2.77 -9.47
C ALA A 103 19.14 1.68 -8.49
N THR A 104 18.54 0.60 -9.00
CA THR A 104 18.13 -0.54 -8.17
C THR A 104 19.33 -1.28 -7.60
N PHE A 105 20.38 -1.44 -8.40
CA PHE A 105 21.63 -2.05 -7.98
C PHE A 105 22.31 -1.21 -6.88
N GLU A 106 22.42 0.10 -7.10
CA GLU A 106 22.99 1.06 -6.13
C GLU A 106 22.24 1.05 -4.80
N ARG A 107 20.91 0.93 -4.80
CA ARG A 107 20.16 0.78 -3.53
C ARG A 107 20.45 -0.55 -2.85
N ARG A 108 20.37 -1.65 -3.61
CA ARG A 108 20.45 -3.01 -3.07
C ARG A 108 21.83 -3.39 -2.54
N VAL A 109 22.91 -2.77 -3.03
CA VAL A 109 24.26 -3.00 -2.47
C VAL A 109 24.36 -2.63 -0.99
N HIS A 110 23.48 -1.74 -0.50
CA HIS A 110 23.47 -1.31 0.90
C HIS A 110 22.66 -2.21 1.83
N HIS A 111 21.88 -3.17 1.31
CA HIS A 111 21.06 -4.06 2.12
C HIS A 111 21.88 -4.95 3.08
N HIS A 112 21.21 -5.42 4.14
CA HIS A 112 21.77 -6.46 5.01
C HIS A 112 21.82 -7.81 4.26
N PRO A 113 22.85 -8.66 4.43
CA PRO A 113 22.97 -9.91 3.67
C PRO A 113 21.77 -10.86 3.77
N SER A 114 21.15 -10.98 4.95
CA SER A 114 19.97 -11.85 5.12
C SER A 114 18.75 -11.34 4.33
N PHE A 115 18.59 -10.03 4.24
CA PHE A 115 17.50 -9.41 3.50
C PHE A 115 17.74 -9.54 1.99
N GLU A 116 18.97 -9.27 1.54
CA GLU A 116 19.31 -9.31 0.12
C GLU A 116 19.23 -10.72 -0.48
N LEU A 117 19.51 -11.76 0.32
CA LEU A 117 19.28 -13.14 -0.08
C LEU A 117 17.81 -13.38 -0.45
N GLY A 118 16.87 -12.91 0.39
CA GLY A 118 15.43 -13.00 0.13
C GLY A 118 15.02 -12.23 -1.13
N GLU A 119 15.54 -11.02 -1.31
CA GLU A 119 15.30 -10.21 -2.52
C GLU A 119 15.81 -10.89 -3.80
N ALA A 120 16.99 -11.52 -3.76
CA ALA A 120 17.52 -12.27 -4.89
C ALA A 120 16.61 -13.45 -5.27
N LEU A 121 16.15 -14.22 -4.28
CA LEU A 121 15.23 -15.35 -4.50
C LEU A 121 13.88 -14.89 -5.08
N ARG A 122 13.30 -13.78 -4.60
CA ARG A 122 12.08 -13.19 -5.17
C ARG A 122 12.25 -12.77 -6.62
N ASN A 123 13.41 -12.21 -6.98
CA ASN A 123 13.71 -11.88 -8.38
C ASN A 123 13.85 -13.14 -9.25
N ILE A 124 14.45 -14.22 -8.75
CA ILE A 124 14.50 -15.51 -9.45
C ILE A 124 13.08 -16.05 -9.65
N HIS A 125 12.22 -15.98 -8.62
CA HIS A 125 10.82 -16.38 -8.75
C HIS A 125 10.11 -15.56 -9.85
N ARG A 126 10.27 -14.24 -9.86
CA ARG A 126 9.68 -13.39 -10.91
C ARG A 126 10.17 -13.75 -12.31
N ILE A 127 11.47 -14.05 -12.48
CA ILE A 127 12.03 -14.52 -13.76
C ILE A 127 11.39 -15.86 -14.17
N ALA A 128 11.29 -16.80 -13.24
CA ALA A 128 10.66 -18.10 -13.49
C ALA A 128 9.18 -17.97 -13.84
N GLU A 129 8.44 -17.11 -13.15
CA GLU A 129 7.04 -16.80 -13.43
C GLU A 129 6.84 -16.32 -14.88
N ILE A 130 7.63 -15.32 -15.29
CA ILE A 130 7.55 -14.75 -16.62
C ILE A 130 7.87 -15.81 -17.70
N ARG A 131 8.89 -16.66 -17.46
CA ARG A 131 9.26 -17.73 -18.39
C ARG A 131 8.22 -18.86 -18.43
N LEU A 132 7.56 -19.15 -17.32
CA LEU A 132 6.44 -20.09 -17.29
C LEU A 132 5.25 -19.53 -18.09
N ASN A 133 4.94 -18.25 -17.94
CA ASN A 133 3.92 -17.59 -18.76
C ASN A 133 4.22 -17.74 -20.25
N ASP A 134 5.44 -17.42 -20.69
CA ASP A 134 5.87 -17.58 -22.09
C ASP A 134 5.74 -19.05 -22.56
N LYS A 135 6.20 -20.00 -21.72
CA LYS A 135 6.14 -21.44 -22.03
C LYS A 135 4.73 -21.99 -22.19
N PHE A 136 3.78 -21.48 -21.40
CA PHE A 136 2.38 -21.89 -21.44
C PHE A 136 1.51 -21.00 -22.33
N GLY A 137 2.08 -19.98 -22.98
CA GLY A 137 1.34 -19.04 -23.82
C GLY A 137 0.32 -18.20 -23.03
N VAL A 138 0.60 -17.94 -21.75
CA VAL A 138 -0.26 -17.14 -20.87
C VAL A 138 0.27 -15.71 -20.82
N ALA A 139 -0.62 -14.75 -21.00
CA ALA A 139 -0.31 -13.32 -20.84
C ALA A 139 -1.28 -12.69 -19.84
N PRO A 140 -0.80 -11.89 -18.87
CA PRO A 140 -1.65 -11.19 -17.90
C PRO A 140 -2.30 -9.96 -18.55
N THR A 141 -3.19 -10.16 -19.54
CA THR A 141 -3.73 -9.06 -20.36
C THR A 141 -4.57 -8.05 -19.58
N LEU A 142 -5.36 -8.49 -18.59
CA LEU A 142 -6.12 -7.56 -17.75
C LEU A 142 -5.21 -6.82 -16.79
N GLY A 143 -4.23 -7.52 -16.22
CA GLY A 143 -3.22 -6.91 -15.37
C GLY A 143 -2.35 -5.89 -16.11
N ASN A 144 -2.05 -6.16 -17.38
CA ASN A 144 -1.38 -5.23 -18.29
C ASN A 144 -2.18 -3.94 -18.48
N ASP A 145 -3.46 -4.05 -18.81
CA ASP A 145 -4.32 -2.89 -19.06
C ASP A 145 -4.47 -2.04 -17.80
N VAL A 146 -4.71 -2.67 -16.65
CA VAL A 146 -4.81 -1.98 -15.36
C VAL A 146 -3.48 -1.29 -15.03
N TRP A 147 -2.34 -1.96 -15.22
CA TRP A 147 -1.02 -1.34 -15.01
C TRP A 147 -0.82 -0.11 -15.92
N ASP A 148 -1.17 -0.22 -17.20
CA ASP A 148 -1.05 0.88 -18.16
C ASP A 148 -1.98 2.06 -17.82
N TRP A 149 -3.15 1.80 -17.22
CA TRP A 149 -4.05 2.86 -16.72
C TRP A 149 -3.44 3.63 -15.54
N HIS A 150 -2.70 2.96 -14.65
CA HIS A 150 -1.98 3.66 -13.57
C HIS A 150 -0.91 4.58 -14.15
N GLU A 151 -0.09 4.10 -15.10
CA GLU A 151 0.92 4.94 -15.77
C GLU A 151 0.29 6.14 -16.47
N ALA A 152 -0.82 5.94 -17.18
CA ALA A 152 -1.51 7.02 -17.87
C ALA A 152 -2.10 8.04 -16.88
N LEU A 153 -2.61 7.62 -15.73
CA LEU A 153 -3.17 8.52 -14.72
C LEU A 153 -2.08 9.30 -13.99
N SER A 154 -0.93 8.67 -13.73
CA SER A 154 0.24 9.27 -13.08
C SER A 154 0.96 10.34 -13.91
N ALA A 155 0.53 10.56 -15.16
CA ALA A 155 0.98 11.72 -15.94
C ALA A 155 0.46 13.05 -15.38
N HIS A 156 -0.64 13.03 -14.63
CA HIS A 156 -1.16 14.22 -13.93
C HIS A 156 -0.48 14.35 -12.57
N THR A 157 0.21 15.46 -12.36
CA THR A 157 0.87 15.75 -11.09
C THR A 157 0.92 17.27 -10.85
N ASP A 158 0.85 17.64 -9.58
CA ASP A 158 0.83 19.02 -9.12
C ASP A 158 2.12 19.76 -9.52
N PRO A 159 2.03 21.05 -9.91
CA PRO A 159 3.19 21.90 -10.15
C PRO A 159 4.16 21.93 -8.96
N GLY A 160 5.46 22.04 -9.24
CA GLY A 160 6.53 21.94 -8.25
C GLY A 160 7.02 20.51 -8.01
N TYR A 161 6.16 19.50 -8.22
CA TYR A 161 6.52 18.08 -8.19
C TYR A 161 6.69 17.53 -9.60
N ALA A 162 5.86 17.99 -10.55
CA ALA A 162 5.89 17.60 -11.95
C ALA A 162 7.28 17.76 -12.59
N GLU A 163 7.92 18.91 -12.37
CA GLU A 163 9.22 19.26 -12.95
C GLU A 163 10.36 18.41 -12.39
N LEU A 164 10.14 17.81 -11.21
CA LEU A 164 11.06 16.89 -10.55
C LEU A 164 10.81 15.42 -10.93
N GLY A 165 9.81 15.14 -11.77
CA GLY A 165 9.37 13.78 -12.10
C GLY A 165 8.73 13.05 -10.91
N GLN A 166 8.20 13.80 -9.94
CA GLN A 166 7.55 13.27 -8.75
C GLN A 166 6.04 13.24 -8.95
N LEU A 167 5.36 12.24 -8.37
CA LEU A 167 3.90 12.13 -8.44
C LEU A 167 3.28 12.73 -7.19
N THR A 168 2.48 13.78 -7.37
CA THR A 168 1.68 14.38 -6.29
C THR A 168 0.35 14.82 -6.87
N VAL A 169 -0.76 14.35 -6.31
CA VAL A 169 -2.11 14.75 -6.72
C VAL A 169 -2.92 15.05 -5.48
N THR A 170 -3.06 16.33 -5.15
CA THR A 170 -3.78 16.77 -3.94
C THR A 170 -5.17 17.33 -4.25
N TYR A 171 -6.10 17.22 -3.30
CA TYR A 171 -7.53 17.49 -3.54
C TYR A 171 -7.83 18.82 -4.27
N LEU A 172 -8.60 18.72 -5.37
CA LEU A 172 -9.08 19.83 -6.21
C LEU A 172 -8.00 20.76 -6.78
N THR A 173 -6.76 20.31 -6.90
CA THR A 173 -5.81 20.93 -7.82
C THR A 173 -6.16 20.63 -9.28
N ASP A 174 -5.47 21.26 -10.23
CA ASP A 174 -5.64 20.96 -11.65
C ASP A 174 -5.31 19.50 -11.98
N ALA A 175 -4.25 18.95 -11.38
CA ALA A 175 -3.89 17.54 -11.56
C ALA A 175 -4.99 16.60 -11.03
N HIS A 176 -5.56 16.92 -9.87
CA HIS A 176 -6.64 16.14 -9.28
C HIS A 176 -7.91 16.15 -10.12
N ARG A 177 -8.31 17.31 -10.64
CA ARG A 177 -9.44 17.41 -11.57
C ARG A 177 -9.18 16.70 -12.89
N ALA A 178 -7.94 16.73 -13.39
CA ALA A 178 -7.55 16.00 -14.59
C ALA A 178 -7.60 14.48 -14.37
N CYS A 179 -7.14 13.98 -13.22
CA CYS A 179 -7.32 12.59 -12.80
C CYS A 179 -8.81 12.21 -12.76
N ALA A 180 -9.64 13.02 -12.11
CA ALA A 180 -11.08 12.76 -11.99
C ALA A 180 -11.75 12.67 -13.37
N ALA A 181 -11.42 13.60 -14.28
CA ALA A 181 -11.92 13.60 -15.65
C ALA A 181 -11.46 12.36 -16.45
N GLN A 182 -10.20 11.95 -16.31
CA GLN A 182 -9.66 10.77 -16.98
C GLN A 182 -10.28 9.46 -16.44
N ILE A 183 -10.45 9.33 -15.13
CA ILE A 183 -11.15 8.18 -14.53
C ILE A 183 -12.59 8.13 -15.03
N ALA A 184 -13.29 9.26 -15.03
CA ALA A 184 -14.67 9.33 -15.52
C ALA A 184 -14.76 8.91 -17.00
N GLN A 185 -13.81 9.33 -17.83
CA GLN A 185 -13.75 8.88 -19.22
C GLN A 185 -13.46 7.38 -19.33
N GLY A 186 -12.50 6.88 -18.56
CA GLY A 186 -12.19 5.45 -18.51
C GLY A 186 -13.38 4.60 -18.08
N MET A 187 -14.19 5.06 -17.11
CA MET A 187 -15.44 4.40 -16.73
C MET A 187 -16.43 4.37 -17.90
N ARG A 188 -16.62 5.47 -18.65
CA ARG A 188 -17.48 5.44 -19.85
C ARG A 188 -16.97 4.44 -20.88
N ASP A 189 -15.66 4.42 -21.12
CA ASP A 189 -15.02 3.53 -22.09
C ASP A 189 -15.11 2.04 -21.68
N CYS A 190 -15.17 1.76 -20.37
CA CYS A 190 -15.41 0.40 -19.85
C CYS A 190 -16.88 -0.05 -19.97
N GLY A 191 -17.81 0.87 -20.26
CA GLY A 191 -19.22 0.54 -20.47
C GLY A 191 -20.11 0.65 -19.24
N PHE A 192 -19.76 1.52 -18.28
CA PHE A 192 -20.69 1.91 -17.22
C PHE A 192 -21.91 2.65 -17.81
N ASP A 193 -23.11 2.36 -17.32
CA ASP A 193 -24.35 2.93 -17.84
C ASP A 193 -24.52 4.41 -17.45
N SER A 194 -23.97 4.82 -16.31
CA SER A 194 -23.87 6.23 -15.93
C SER A 194 -22.54 6.54 -15.24
N VAL A 195 -22.02 7.76 -15.48
CA VAL A 195 -20.79 8.26 -14.88
C VAL A 195 -20.94 9.74 -14.53
N GLN A 196 -20.65 10.09 -13.29
CA GLN A 196 -20.71 11.47 -12.77
C GLN A 196 -19.53 11.78 -11.84
N ILE A 197 -19.23 13.06 -11.71
CA ILE A 197 -18.37 13.59 -10.64
C ILE A 197 -19.31 14.29 -9.65
N ASP A 198 -19.31 13.87 -8.40
CA ASP A 198 -20.25 14.39 -7.39
C ASP A 198 -19.79 15.71 -6.77
N ALA A 199 -20.57 16.24 -5.82
CA ALA A 199 -20.34 17.56 -5.23
C ALA A 199 -19.09 17.65 -4.33
N VAL A 200 -18.46 16.54 -3.98
CA VAL A 200 -17.15 16.52 -3.31
C VAL A 200 -16.04 16.03 -4.23
N GLY A 201 -16.32 15.85 -5.51
CA GLY A 201 -15.33 15.43 -6.51
C GLY A 201 -15.18 13.92 -6.65
N ASN A 202 -15.97 13.09 -5.96
CA ASN A 202 -15.87 11.64 -6.17
C ASN A 202 -16.27 11.31 -7.61
N VAL A 203 -15.55 10.38 -8.24
CA VAL A 203 -15.90 9.87 -9.57
C VAL A 203 -16.73 8.61 -9.40
N VAL A 204 -18.00 8.65 -9.80
CA VAL A 204 -18.96 7.56 -9.60
C VAL A 204 -19.35 6.97 -10.94
N GLY A 205 -19.00 5.70 -11.15
CA GLY A 205 -19.47 4.89 -12.27
C GLY A 205 -20.48 3.85 -11.79
N ARG A 206 -21.65 3.78 -12.41
CA ARG A 206 -22.68 2.77 -12.11
C ARG A 206 -22.96 1.86 -13.30
N TYR A 207 -22.83 0.56 -13.08
CA TYR A 207 -23.21 -0.51 -13.99
C TYR A 207 -24.52 -1.13 -13.50
N GLU A 208 -25.57 -1.02 -14.30
CA GLU A 208 -26.92 -1.40 -13.89
C GLU A 208 -27.10 -2.91 -13.77
N ALA A 209 -28.02 -3.30 -12.90
CA ALA A 209 -28.41 -4.70 -12.75
C ALA A 209 -29.21 -5.18 -13.98
N ALA A 210 -29.37 -6.50 -14.09
CA ALA A 210 -30.28 -7.11 -15.06
C ALA A 210 -31.75 -6.72 -14.81
N ALA A 211 -32.13 -6.46 -13.55
CA ALA A 211 -33.48 -6.06 -13.16
C ALA A 211 -33.46 -4.71 -12.40
N PRO A 212 -34.37 -3.77 -12.71
CA PRO A 212 -34.48 -2.52 -11.96
C PRO A 212 -34.77 -2.75 -10.47
N GLY A 213 -34.29 -1.85 -9.62
CA GLY A 213 -34.56 -1.88 -8.17
C GLY A 213 -33.77 -2.94 -7.40
N ALA A 214 -32.85 -3.67 -8.05
CA ALA A 214 -31.92 -4.54 -7.35
C ALA A 214 -30.98 -3.73 -6.43
N LYS A 215 -30.51 -4.38 -5.35
CA LYS A 215 -29.48 -3.79 -4.49
C LYS A 215 -28.18 -3.54 -5.27
N THR A 216 -27.34 -2.68 -4.72
CA THR A 216 -26.04 -2.32 -5.32
C THR A 216 -24.89 -2.94 -4.51
N LEU A 217 -23.93 -3.57 -5.17
CA LEU A 217 -22.61 -3.80 -4.59
C LEU A 217 -21.76 -2.54 -4.82
N LEU A 218 -21.29 -1.92 -3.74
CA LEU A 218 -20.38 -0.79 -3.79
C LEU A 218 -18.94 -1.28 -3.76
N THR A 219 -18.08 -0.66 -4.55
CA THR A 219 -16.64 -0.83 -4.49
C THR A 219 -15.97 0.50 -4.81
N GLY A 220 -14.70 0.63 -4.46
CA GLY A 220 -13.97 1.84 -4.76
C GLY A 220 -12.72 1.94 -3.91
N SER A 221 -12.01 3.03 -4.14
CA SER A 221 -10.90 3.50 -3.33
C SER A 221 -10.55 4.92 -3.81
N HIS A 222 -9.43 5.50 -3.41
CA HIS A 222 -9.10 6.90 -3.67
C HIS A 222 -8.19 7.12 -4.88
N TYR A 223 -8.10 8.36 -5.38
CA TYR A 223 -7.23 8.70 -6.52
C TYR A 223 -6.27 9.87 -6.26
N ASP A 224 -6.45 10.61 -5.17
CA ASP A 224 -5.45 11.51 -4.61
C ASP A 224 -4.22 10.72 -4.13
N THR A 225 -3.12 11.41 -3.89
CA THR A 225 -1.88 10.80 -3.41
C THR A 225 -1.24 11.66 -2.32
N VAL A 226 -0.40 11.02 -1.50
CA VAL A 226 0.65 11.75 -0.78
C VAL A 226 1.60 12.48 -1.72
N ARG A 227 2.37 13.42 -1.16
CA ARG A 227 3.43 14.12 -1.88
C ARG A 227 4.55 13.15 -2.27
N ASN A 228 4.93 13.16 -3.54
CA ASN A 228 5.90 12.22 -4.13
C ASN A 228 5.55 10.75 -3.81
N GLY A 229 4.27 10.42 -3.96
CA GLY A 229 3.70 9.12 -3.69
C GLY A 229 3.94 8.09 -4.80
N GLY A 230 3.37 6.91 -4.59
CA GLY A 230 3.35 5.83 -5.55
C GLY A 230 2.20 5.93 -6.55
N LYS A 231 2.20 5.05 -7.55
CA LYS A 231 1.20 5.08 -8.63
C LYS A 231 -0.05 4.25 -8.32
N TYR A 232 -0.02 3.37 -7.32
CA TYR A 232 -0.99 2.27 -7.14
C TYR A 232 -1.85 2.43 -5.90
N ASP A 233 -1.32 3.10 -4.88
CA ASP A 233 -2.05 3.51 -3.67
C ASP A 233 -3.39 4.17 -4.03
N GLY A 234 -4.48 3.66 -3.47
CA GLY A 234 -5.87 3.96 -3.82
C GLY A 234 -6.29 3.50 -5.22
N ARG A 235 -5.58 3.96 -6.25
CA ARG A 235 -5.94 3.86 -7.68
C ARG A 235 -6.18 2.42 -8.12
N LEU A 236 -5.49 1.44 -7.52
CA LEU A 236 -5.69 0.02 -7.81
C LEU A 236 -7.13 -0.43 -7.50
N GLY A 237 -7.72 0.07 -6.41
CA GLY A 237 -9.09 -0.20 -5.99
C GLY A 237 -10.17 0.39 -6.90
N ILE A 238 -9.79 1.29 -7.79
CA ILE A 238 -10.67 1.85 -8.83
C ILE A 238 -10.51 1.05 -10.13
N PHE A 239 -9.27 0.81 -10.55
CA PHE A 239 -9.01 0.22 -11.86
C PHE A 239 -9.28 -1.29 -11.94
N VAL A 240 -9.09 -2.04 -10.85
CA VAL A 240 -9.44 -3.46 -10.79
C VAL A 240 -10.94 -3.71 -11.07
N PRO A 241 -11.89 -3.06 -10.38
CA PRO A 241 -13.31 -3.23 -10.69
C PRO A 241 -13.73 -2.62 -12.03
N MET A 242 -13.07 -1.55 -12.51
CA MET A 242 -13.29 -1.05 -13.89
C MET A 242 -12.96 -2.11 -14.94
N ALA A 243 -11.86 -2.87 -14.77
CA ALA A 243 -11.51 -3.96 -15.68
C ALA A 243 -12.57 -5.07 -15.67
N CYS A 244 -13.19 -5.36 -14.52
CA CYS A 244 -14.31 -6.29 -14.41
C CYS A 244 -15.54 -5.80 -15.17
N VAL A 245 -15.92 -4.52 -15.04
CA VAL A 245 -17.05 -3.94 -15.80
C VAL A 245 -16.80 -4.00 -17.30
N ARG A 246 -15.57 -3.70 -17.74
CA ARG A 246 -15.19 -3.81 -19.15
C ARG A 246 -15.38 -5.23 -19.68
N GLU A 247 -15.02 -6.24 -18.90
CA GLU A 247 -15.18 -7.64 -19.29
C GLU A 247 -16.66 -8.08 -19.28
N LEU A 248 -17.44 -7.67 -18.28
CA LEU A 248 -18.90 -7.88 -18.24
C LEU A 248 -19.59 -7.26 -19.47
N THR A 249 -19.21 -6.05 -19.84
CA THR A 249 -19.71 -5.36 -21.03
C THR A 249 -19.33 -6.11 -22.31
N ARG A 250 -18.08 -6.54 -22.47
CA ARG A 250 -17.64 -7.35 -23.64
C ARG A 250 -18.41 -8.66 -23.77
N GLN A 251 -18.80 -9.24 -22.66
CA GLN A 251 -19.61 -10.47 -22.60
C GLN A 251 -21.12 -10.21 -22.76
N ASN A 252 -21.57 -8.95 -22.85
CA ASN A 252 -22.97 -8.56 -22.79
C ASN A 252 -23.70 -9.14 -21.57
N ARG A 253 -23.01 -9.24 -20.43
CA ARG A 253 -23.50 -9.92 -19.22
C ARG A 253 -23.84 -8.93 -18.12
N ARG A 254 -25.11 -8.85 -17.74
CA ARG A 254 -25.58 -8.10 -16.57
C ARG A 254 -25.60 -8.98 -15.31
N LEU A 255 -25.39 -8.36 -14.15
CA LEU A 255 -25.43 -9.02 -12.83
C LEU A 255 -26.85 -8.91 -12.22
N PRO A 256 -27.25 -9.79 -11.28
CA PRO A 256 -28.54 -9.70 -10.59
C PRO A 256 -28.62 -8.52 -9.58
N PHE A 257 -27.53 -7.79 -9.40
CA PHE A 257 -27.39 -6.58 -8.59
C PHE A 257 -26.67 -5.50 -9.41
N ALA A 258 -26.85 -4.24 -9.03
CA ALA A 258 -26.10 -3.16 -9.65
C ALA A 258 -24.69 -3.11 -9.07
N PHE A 259 -23.74 -2.57 -9.82
CA PHE A 259 -22.34 -2.49 -9.40
C PHE A 259 -21.86 -1.05 -9.55
N GLU A 260 -21.51 -0.42 -8.43
CA GLU A 260 -21.10 0.99 -8.35
C GLU A 260 -19.63 1.06 -7.96
N VAL A 261 -18.81 1.70 -8.80
CA VAL A 261 -17.39 1.96 -8.55
C VAL A 261 -17.22 3.44 -8.23
N VAL A 262 -16.62 3.75 -7.09
CA VAL A 262 -16.34 5.12 -6.65
C VAL A 262 -14.84 5.35 -6.56
N GLY A 263 -14.34 6.34 -7.30
CA GLY A 263 -13.04 6.94 -7.05
C GLY A 263 -13.22 8.06 -6.03
N PHE A 264 -12.85 7.81 -4.78
CA PHE A 264 -12.93 8.79 -3.70
C PHE A 264 -11.93 9.92 -3.90
N ALA A 265 -12.39 11.15 -3.66
CA ALA A 265 -11.64 12.34 -4.03
C ALA A 265 -10.49 12.69 -3.07
N GLU A 266 -10.56 12.29 -1.81
CA GLU A 266 -9.54 12.62 -0.81
C GLU A 266 -9.63 11.60 0.32
N GLU A 267 -8.64 10.73 0.38
CA GLU A 267 -8.38 9.84 1.51
C GLU A 267 -7.25 10.41 2.37
N GLU A 268 -6.15 10.86 1.76
CA GLU A 268 -4.85 11.04 2.43
C GLU A 268 -4.77 12.29 3.31
N GLY A 269 -5.65 13.26 3.11
CA GLY A 269 -5.73 14.54 3.82
C GLY A 269 -4.51 15.46 3.59
N GLN A 270 -3.97 15.50 2.37
CA GLN A 270 -2.68 16.17 2.11
C GLN A 270 -2.79 17.68 1.91
N ARG A 271 -3.87 18.13 1.26
CA ARG A 271 -4.10 19.57 1.03
C ARG A 271 -4.77 20.23 2.23
N TYR A 272 -5.78 19.56 2.76
CA TYR A 272 -6.56 19.97 3.93
C TYR A 272 -6.58 18.82 4.93
N LYS A 273 -6.68 19.11 6.24
CA LYS A 273 -6.79 18.08 7.27
C LYS A 273 -8.21 17.50 7.30
N ALA A 274 -8.57 16.82 6.23
CA ALA A 274 -9.90 16.32 5.91
C ALA A 274 -9.83 14.90 5.30
N THR A 275 -9.11 14.00 5.97
CA THR A 275 -8.99 12.58 5.61
C THR A 275 -10.37 11.92 5.48
N PHE A 276 -10.55 11.07 4.48
CA PHE A 276 -11.82 10.39 4.15
C PHE A 276 -12.98 11.33 3.83
N LEU A 277 -12.71 12.50 3.24
CA LEU A 277 -13.76 13.46 2.89
C LEU A 277 -14.74 12.87 1.88
N GLY A 278 -14.22 12.16 0.87
CA GLY A 278 -15.01 11.55 -0.20
C GLY A 278 -15.97 10.48 0.33
N SER A 279 -15.45 9.48 1.04
CA SER A 279 -16.23 8.39 1.64
C SER A 279 -17.09 8.85 2.81
N GLY A 280 -16.64 9.84 3.59
CA GLY A 280 -17.43 10.50 4.62
C GLY A 280 -18.71 11.12 4.07
N ALA A 281 -18.67 11.75 2.89
CA ALA A 281 -19.86 12.31 2.25
C ALA A 281 -20.91 11.24 1.89
N LEU A 282 -20.48 10.03 1.47
CA LEU A 282 -21.40 8.92 1.17
C LEU A 282 -22.20 8.46 2.38
N ILE A 283 -21.65 8.58 3.59
CA ILE A 283 -22.35 8.19 4.83
C ILE A 283 -23.01 9.38 5.54
N GLY A 284 -22.93 10.59 4.97
CA GLY A 284 -23.48 11.82 5.56
C GLY A 284 -22.60 12.45 6.64
N HIS A 285 -21.33 12.04 6.75
CA HIS A 285 -20.35 12.51 7.73
C HIS A 285 -19.38 13.57 7.16
N PHE A 286 -19.77 14.28 6.10
CA PHE A 286 -18.99 15.43 5.63
C PHE A 286 -18.97 16.53 6.71
N ASP A 287 -17.78 16.93 7.17
CA ASP A 287 -17.64 17.97 8.19
C ASP A 287 -17.55 19.37 7.54
N ASN A 288 -18.58 20.18 7.76
CA ASN A 288 -18.65 21.53 7.21
C ASN A 288 -17.54 22.46 7.72
N THR A 289 -16.89 22.15 8.85
CA THR A 289 -15.76 22.96 9.35
C THR A 289 -14.53 22.87 8.44
N TRP A 290 -14.44 21.83 7.60
CA TRP A 290 -13.36 21.69 6.61
C TRP A 290 -13.39 22.79 5.55
N LEU A 291 -14.57 23.33 5.24
CA LEU A 291 -14.75 24.34 4.19
C LEU A 291 -13.93 25.61 4.43
N ASP A 292 -13.68 25.94 5.71
CA ASP A 292 -12.97 27.15 6.11
C ASP A 292 -11.48 26.88 6.40
N GLN A 293 -11.02 25.62 6.29
CA GLN A 293 -9.59 25.31 6.36
C GLN A 293 -8.87 25.88 5.13
N GLN A 294 -7.66 26.41 5.36
CA GLN A 294 -6.77 26.92 4.32
C GLN A 294 -5.65 25.93 4.04
N ASP A 295 -5.27 25.83 2.77
CA ASP A 295 -4.05 25.13 2.36
C ASP A 295 -2.80 25.99 2.62
N ALA A 296 -1.64 25.50 2.19
CA ALA A 296 -0.36 26.18 2.40
C ALA A 296 -0.26 27.56 1.70
N ASP A 297 -1.06 27.78 0.66
CA ASP A 297 -1.09 29.03 -0.12
C ASP A 297 -2.22 29.96 0.33
N GLY A 298 -2.95 29.57 1.39
CA GLY A 298 -4.05 30.36 1.95
C GLY A 298 -5.40 30.16 1.24
N VAL A 299 -5.51 29.21 0.30
CA VAL A 299 -6.76 28.93 -0.42
C VAL A 299 -7.65 28.05 0.44
N THR A 300 -8.85 28.53 0.72
CA THR A 300 -9.84 27.76 1.49
C THR A 300 -10.39 26.59 0.68
N MET A 301 -10.81 25.50 1.34
CA MET A 301 -11.49 24.39 0.67
C MET A 301 -12.74 24.88 -0.09
N ARG A 302 -13.47 25.85 0.47
CA ARG A 302 -14.60 26.51 -0.18
C ARG A 302 -14.22 27.13 -1.53
N GLU A 303 -13.11 27.86 -1.58
CA GLU A 303 -12.61 28.47 -2.82
C GLU A 303 -12.14 27.40 -3.83
N ALA A 304 -11.47 26.34 -3.36
CA ALA A 304 -11.07 25.23 -4.21
C ALA A 304 -12.28 24.50 -4.84
N MET A 305 -13.32 24.22 -4.05
CA MET A 305 -14.58 23.63 -4.53
C MET A 305 -15.30 24.54 -5.53
N ALA A 306 -15.36 25.85 -5.24
CA ALA A 306 -15.94 26.83 -6.17
C ALA A 306 -15.15 26.90 -7.49
N HIS A 307 -13.81 26.89 -7.42
CA HIS A 307 -12.94 26.85 -8.60
C HIS A 307 -13.12 25.57 -9.43
N ALA A 308 -13.37 24.44 -8.75
CA ALA A 308 -13.71 23.17 -9.38
C ALA A 308 -15.14 23.13 -9.97
N GLY A 309 -15.97 24.15 -9.72
CA GLY A 309 -17.37 24.20 -10.16
C GLY A 309 -18.30 23.28 -9.36
N LEU A 310 -17.86 22.83 -8.18
CA LEU A 310 -18.63 21.96 -7.30
C LEU A 310 -19.60 22.79 -6.44
N LYS A 311 -20.81 22.26 -6.26
CA LYS A 311 -21.91 22.93 -5.55
C LYS A 311 -22.04 22.39 -4.13
N LEU A 312 -21.75 23.23 -3.14
CA LEU A 312 -21.78 22.82 -1.74
C LEU A 312 -23.18 22.38 -1.28
N GLU A 313 -24.22 22.99 -1.84
CA GLU A 313 -25.62 22.65 -1.56
C GLU A 313 -26.01 21.23 -2.03
N ASP A 314 -25.20 20.62 -2.90
CA ASP A 314 -25.42 19.27 -3.41
C ASP A 314 -24.72 18.20 -2.56
N ILE A 315 -23.83 18.56 -1.63
CA ILE A 315 -23.11 17.60 -0.76
C ILE A 315 -24.07 16.67 0.01
N PRO A 316 -25.16 17.15 0.65
CA PRO A 316 -26.09 16.25 1.33
C PRO A 316 -26.78 15.22 0.43
N LYS A 317 -26.83 15.47 -0.89
CA LYS A 317 -27.45 14.55 -1.87
C LYS A 317 -26.57 13.33 -2.18
N ILE A 318 -25.30 13.36 -1.77
CA ILE A 318 -24.35 12.25 -1.96
C ILE A 318 -24.65 11.11 -0.99
N GLN A 319 -25.25 11.42 0.16
CA GLN A 319 -25.52 10.43 1.21
C GLN A 319 -26.30 9.24 0.66
N ARG A 320 -25.77 8.05 0.91
CA ARG A 320 -26.35 6.77 0.50
C ARG A 320 -27.25 6.23 1.58
N ASP A 321 -28.35 5.61 1.18
CA ASP A 321 -29.17 4.79 2.05
C ASP A 321 -28.60 3.36 2.08
N PRO A 322 -28.02 2.89 3.21
CA PRO A 322 -27.40 1.58 3.31
C PRO A 322 -28.34 0.42 2.98
N ALA A 323 -29.67 0.60 3.12
CA ALA A 323 -30.65 -0.44 2.80
C ALA A 323 -30.60 -0.88 1.33
N ASN A 324 -30.17 0.03 0.43
CA ASN A 324 -30.05 -0.22 -1.01
C ASN A 324 -28.75 -0.91 -1.42
N TYR A 325 -27.84 -1.18 -0.46
CA TYR A 325 -26.54 -1.76 -0.73
C TYR A 325 -26.40 -3.18 -0.14
N LEU A 326 -25.59 -4.01 -0.81
CA LEU A 326 -25.20 -5.34 -0.34
C LEU A 326 -24.02 -5.27 0.65
N GLY A 327 -23.17 -4.25 0.48
CA GLY A 327 -21.94 -4.04 1.22
C GLY A 327 -20.94 -3.24 0.38
N PHE A 328 -19.76 -3.06 0.94
CA PHE A 328 -18.60 -2.42 0.32
C PHE A 328 -17.45 -3.44 0.20
N VAL A 329 -16.82 -3.53 -0.96
CA VAL A 329 -15.55 -4.26 -1.10
C VAL A 329 -14.49 -3.36 -1.70
N GLU A 330 -13.25 -3.50 -1.25
CA GLU A 330 -12.15 -2.66 -1.72
C GLU A 330 -10.92 -3.52 -2.00
N VAL A 331 -10.28 -3.26 -3.14
CA VAL A 331 -8.97 -3.82 -3.46
C VAL A 331 -7.93 -2.76 -3.22
N HIS A 332 -6.83 -3.12 -2.58
CA HIS A 332 -5.78 -2.16 -2.29
C HIS A 332 -4.41 -2.84 -2.35
N ILE A 333 -3.33 -2.08 -2.52
CA ILE A 333 -2.00 -2.62 -2.24
C ILE A 333 -1.84 -2.83 -0.72
N GLU A 334 -1.02 -3.78 -0.32
CA GLU A 334 -0.79 -4.05 1.12
C GLU A 334 -0.19 -2.85 1.88
N GLN A 335 0.66 -2.06 1.20
CA GLN A 335 1.49 -1.00 1.80
C GLN A 335 2.46 -1.51 2.88
N GLY A 336 2.73 -2.82 2.88
CA GLY A 336 3.61 -3.49 3.83
C GLY A 336 4.36 -4.66 3.21
N PRO A 337 5.34 -5.23 3.93
CA PRO A 337 6.23 -6.25 3.38
C PRO A 337 5.67 -7.67 3.48
N VAL A 338 4.54 -7.93 4.12
CA VAL A 338 4.13 -9.27 4.55
C VAL A 338 3.87 -10.20 3.37
N LEU A 339 3.04 -9.78 2.40
CA LEU A 339 2.79 -10.57 1.19
C LEU A 339 4.04 -10.68 0.31
N ASN A 340 4.89 -9.65 0.33
CA ASN A 340 6.17 -9.68 -0.37
C ASN A 340 7.10 -10.75 0.21
N GLU A 341 7.28 -10.77 1.54
CA GLU A 341 8.11 -11.72 2.27
C GLU A 341 7.59 -13.16 2.17
N LEU A 342 6.26 -13.33 2.24
CA LEU A 342 5.59 -14.63 2.10
C LEU A 342 5.51 -15.11 0.65
N ASP A 343 5.85 -14.24 -0.31
CA ASP A 343 5.72 -14.49 -1.74
C ASP A 343 4.29 -14.92 -2.15
N LEU A 344 3.30 -14.25 -1.57
CA LEU A 344 1.88 -14.44 -1.86
C LEU A 344 1.36 -13.23 -2.65
N PRO A 345 0.62 -13.42 -3.74
CA PRO A 345 0.17 -12.29 -4.56
C PRO A 345 -1.00 -11.52 -3.93
N LEU A 346 -1.81 -12.18 -3.11
CA LEU A 346 -3.06 -11.66 -2.56
C LEU A 346 -3.20 -11.96 -1.07
N GLY A 347 -3.78 -11.03 -0.31
CA GLY A 347 -4.08 -11.16 1.12
C GLY A 347 -5.52 -10.82 1.43
N ILE A 348 -6.19 -11.62 2.25
CA ILE A 348 -7.56 -11.39 2.68
C ILE A 348 -7.54 -10.54 3.95
N VAL A 349 -8.10 -9.33 3.90
CA VAL A 349 -8.03 -8.41 5.03
C VAL A 349 -9.02 -8.83 6.13
N THR A 350 -8.53 -8.87 7.37
CA THR A 350 -9.30 -9.25 8.57
C THR A 350 -9.92 -8.07 9.27
N SER A 351 -9.18 -6.98 9.38
CA SER A 351 -9.64 -5.72 9.91
C SER A 351 -8.74 -4.61 9.41
N ILE A 352 -9.28 -3.41 9.31
CA ILE A 352 -8.47 -2.20 9.32
C ILE A 352 -8.24 -1.84 10.78
N ASN A 353 -6.98 -1.68 11.16
CA ASN A 353 -6.62 -1.48 12.56
C ASN A 353 -7.17 -0.15 13.09
N GLY A 354 -7.80 -0.20 14.25
CA GLY A 354 -8.15 1.00 15.00
C GLY A 354 -6.90 1.60 15.61
N GLY A 355 -6.88 2.92 15.80
CA GLY A 355 -5.71 3.65 16.29
C GLY A 355 -6.06 4.59 17.44
N VAL A 356 -5.11 4.78 18.34
CA VAL A 356 -5.11 5.89 19.30
C VAL A 356 -3.73 6.53 19.30
N ARG A 357 -3.70 7.87 19.24
CA ARG A 357 -2.46 8.64 19.24
C ARG A 357 -2.42 9.58 20.43
N TYR A 358 -1.23 9.72 20.99
CA TYR A 358 -0.94 10.65 22.06
C TYR A 358 0.27 11.53 21.72
N VAL A 359 0.26 12.74 22.23
CA VAL A 359 1.43 13.62 22.29
C VAL A 359 1.66 13.99 23.74
N GLY A 360 2.90 13.88 24.20
CA GLY A 360 3.23 14.12 25.60
C GLY A 360 4.62 14.65 25.81
N GLU A 361 4.88 15.04 27.06
CA GLU A 361 6.20 15.43 27.53
C GLU A 361 6.46 14.87 28.92
N VAL A 362 7.70 14.43 29.15
CA VAL A 362 8.21 14.09 30.47
C VAL A 362 9.07 15.24 30.96
N ILE A 363 8.75 15.72 32.16
CA ILE A 363 9.34 16.88 32.81
C ILE A 363 10.15 16.38 34.01
N GLY A 364 11.46 16.42 33.86
CA GLY A 364 12.45 16.10 34.87
C GLY A 364 13.12 17.36 35.42
N MET A 365 14.44 17.28 35.61
CA MET A 365 15.25 18.40 36.09
C MET A 365 16.60 18.44 35.39
N ALA A 366 16.84 19.54 34.67
CA ALA A 366 18.13 19.79 34.05
C ALA A 366 19.22 19.94 35.12
N SER A 367 20.33 19.22 34.96
CA SER A 367 21.44 19.25 35.92
C SER A 367 22.75 18.87 35.23
N HIS A 368 23.89 19.23 35.82
CA HIS A 368 25.19 18.97 35.20
C HIS A 368 25.54 17.48 35.21
N ALA A 369 25.86 16.92 34.05
CA ALA A 369 26.03 15.47 33.86
C ALA A 369 27.24 14.88 34.60
N GLY A 370 28.29 15.67 34.86
CA GLY A 370 29.48 15.20 35.58
C GLY A 370 29.38 15.28 37.09
N THR A 371 28.59 16.21 37.63
CA THR A 371 28.57 16.51 39.08
C THR A 371 27.30 16.03 39.77
N THR A 372 26.27 15.65 39.02
CA THR A 372 25.02 15.13 39.58
C THR A 372 25.10 13.60 39.73
N PRO A 373 25.12 13.06 40.97
CA PRO A 373 25.17 11.62 41.19
C PRO A 373 23.95 10.90 40.60
N MET A 374 24.11 9.65 40.16
CA MET A 374 23.06 8.90 39.45
C MET A 374 21.73 8.83 40.22
N GLY A 375 21.78 8.55 41.53
CA GLY A 375 20.57 8.48 42.38
C GLY A 375 19.89 9.82 42.67
N ARG A 376 20.41 10.94 42.16
CA ARG A 376 19.84 12.29 42.31
C ARG A 376 19.28 12.86 41.01
N ARG A 377 19.36 12.12 39.90
CA ARG A 377 18.88 12.58 38.60
C ARG A 377 17.38 12.42 38.48
N ARG A 378 16.74 13.38 37.81
CA ARG A 378 15.35 13.32 37.33
C ARG A 378 15.41 13.42 35.80
N ASP A 379 15.93 12.36 35.19
CA ASP A 379 16.27 12.32 33.77
C ASP A 379 15.03 11.99 32.93
N ALA A 380 14.53 12.98 32.19
CA ALA A 380 13.35 12.85 31.35
C ALA A 380 13.57 11.92 30.16
N ALA A 381 14.74 11.97 29.53
CA ALA A 381 15.04 11.15 28.36
C ALA A 381 15.13 9.67 28.73
N ALA A 382 15.75 9.37 29.87
CA ALA A 382 15.85 8.00 30.36
C ALA A 382 14.48 7.42 30.79
N ALA A 383 13.53 8.27 31.22
CA ALA A 383 12.17 7.84 31.48
C ALA A 383 11.44 7.41 30.19
N ILE A 384 11.56 8.21 29.13
CA ILE A 384 10.95 7.89 27.82
C ILE A 384 11.62 6.66 27.19
N ALA A 385 12.94 6.48 27.36
CA ALA A 385 13.62 5.27 26.88
C ALA A 385 13.02 3.98 27.49
N GLU A 386 12.68 3.99 28.78
CA GLU A 386 12.00 2.86 29.41
C GLU A 386 10.58 2.66 28.87
N LEU A 387 9.84 3.75 28.60
CA LEU A 387 8.52 3.68 27.99
C LEU A 387 8.57 3.05 26.60
N ILE A 388 9.52 3.49 25.76
CA ILE A 388 9.69 2.99 24.38
C ILE A 388 9.90 1.47 24.40
N LEU A 389 10.86 1.00 25.21
CA LEU A 389 11.17 -0.42 25.33
C LEU A 389 10.03 -1.24 25.95
N PHE A 390 9.22 -0.63 26.82
CA PHE A 390 8.02 -1.27 27.32
C PHE A 390 6.95 -1.39 26.24
N ALA A 391 6.65 -0.31 25.52
CA ALA A 391 5.62 -0.28 24.48
C ALA A 391 5.92 -1.27 23.36
N GLU A 392 7.16 -1.30 22.87
CA GLU A 392 7.62 -2.25 21.85
C GLU A 392 7.40 -3.70 22.28
N ARG A 393 7.92 -4.08 23.46
CA ARG A 393 7.75 -5.44 24.00
C ARG A 393 6.28 -5.80 24.20
N ARG A 394 5.49 -4.90 24.81
CA ARG A 394 4.10 -5.16 25.14
C ARG A 394 3.24 -5.34 23.89
N ALA A 395 3.49 -4.56 22.82
CA ALA A 395 2.81 -4.71 21.54
C ALA A 395 3.18 -6.02 20.84
N ALA A 396 4.46 -6.41 20.84
CA ALA A 396 4.92 -7.68 20.27
C ALA A 396 4.29 -8.92 20.94
N GLU A 397 3.88 -8.80 22.21
CA GLU A 397 3.16 -9.85 22.94
C GLU A 397 1.63 -9.83 22.68
N ASP A 398 1.11 -8.82 21.97
CA ASP A 398 -0.32 -8.56 21.77
C ASP A 398 -0.80 -8.90 20.34
N GLY A 399 -0.32 -10.00 19.77
CA GLY A 399 -0.73 -10.47 18.43
C GLY A 399 -0.40 -9.44 17.34
N ASP A 400 -1.38 -9.07 16.53
CA ASP A 400 -1.19 -8.14 15.41
C ASP A 400 -1.25 -6.64 15.80
N SER A 401 -1.03 -6.33 17.07
CA SER A 401 -0.99 -4.94 17.54
C SER A 401 0.39 -4.33 17.33
N VAL A 402 0.42 -3.01 17.17
CA VAL A 402 1.66 -2.24 17.07
C VAL A 402 1.61 -1.04 18.01
N ALA A 403 2.76 -0.67 18.57
CA ALA A 403 2.92 0.54 19.35
C ALA A 403 4.24 1.21 18.98
N THR A 404 4.18 2.49 18.62
CA THR A 404 5.32 3.22 18.05
C THR A 404 5.46 4.59 18.69
N VAL A 405 6.68 4.93 19.13
CA VAL A 405 7.06 6.31 19.44
C VAL A 405 7.74 6.90 18.22
N GLY A 406 6.97 7.63 17.40
CA GLY A 406 7.45 8.16 16.12
C GLY A 406 8.15 9.52 16.23
N MET A 407 7.88 10.28 17.30
CA MET A 407 8.54 11.55 17.61
C MET A 407 9.25 11.42 18.95
N LEU A 408 10.52 11.81 19.01
CA LEU A 408 11.31 11.87 20.25
C LEU A 408 12.25 13.08 20.20
N GLN A 409 12.10 14.01 21.15
CA GLN A 409 12.88 15.24 21.18
C GLN A 409 13.34 15.58 22.59
N VAL A 410 14.59 16.03 22.73
CA VAL A 410 15.10 16.69 23.94
C VAL A 410 15.36 18.16 23.57
N PRO A 411 14.38 19.06 23.76
CA PRO A 411 14.52 20.45 23.33
C PRO A 411 15.72 21.12 24.00
N ASN A 412 16.56 21.79 23.20
CA ASN A 412 17.79 22.45 23.68
C ASN A 412 18.75 21.49 24.42
N GLY A 413 18.77 20.21 24.05
CA GLY A 413 19.66 19.22 24.65
C GLY A 413 21.15 19.59 24.53
N SER A 414 21.92 19.28 25.57
CA SER A 414 23.38 19.46 25.61
C SER A 414 24.05 18.18 26.10
N ILE A 415 25.20 17.84 25.53
CA ILE A 415 25.96 16.61 25.82
C ILE A 415 26.28 16.48 27.32
N ASN A 416 26.51 17.60 28.02
CA ASN A 416 26.91 17.63 29.42
C ASN A 416 25.76 17.98 30.40
N VAL A 417 24.51 17.89 29.97
CA VAL A 417 23.33 18.20 30.79
C VAL A 417 22.37 17.01 30.83
N VAL A 418 21.99 16.59 32.03
CA VAL A 418 20.90 15.62 32.24
C VAL A 418 19.61 16.20 31.67
N PRO A 419 18.89 15.52 30.75
CA PRO A 419 17.68 16.04 30.15
C PRO A 419 16.58 16.36 31.17
N GLY A 420 16.21 17.64 31.27
CA GLY A 420 15.12 18.12 32.12
C GLY A 420 13.74 18.07 31.46
N LEU A 421 13.68 17.89 30.14
CA LEU A 421 12.46 17.79 29.37
C LEU A 421 12.69 16.87 28.19
N ALA A 422 11.73 16.01 27.89
CA ALA A 422 11.71 15.25 26.65
C ALA A 422 10.27 15.15 26.13
N LYS A 423 10.08 15.43 24.84
CA LYS A 423 8.78 15.40 24.15
C LYS A 423 8.69 14.14 23.30
N PHE A 424 7.51 13.54 23.23
CA PHE A 424 7.29 12.33 22.47
C PHE A 424 5.88 12.23 21.88
N SER A 425 5.73 11.35 20.89
CA SER A 425 4.42 10.85 20.45
C SER A 425 4.28 9.36 20.75
N LEU A 426 3.05 8.87 20.82
CA LEU A 426 2.74 7.44 20.93
C LEU A 426 1.59 7.13 19.97
N ASP A 427 1.79 6.19 19.05
CA ASP A 427 0.76 5.65 18.15
C ASP A 427 0.54 4.17 18.49
N VAL A 428 -0.66 3.81 18.91
CA VAL A 428 -1.05 2.44 19.25
C VAL A 428 -2.15 1.98 18.31
N ARG A 429 -1.94 0.87 17.63
CA ARG A 429 -2.93 0.28 16.70
C ARG A 429 -3.18 -1.19 16.99
N ALA A 430 -4.42 -1.63 16.78
CA ALA A 430 -4.81 -3.03 16.95
C ALA A 430 -6.02 -3.39 16.07
N PRO A 431 -6.24 -4.68 15.76
CA PRO A 431 -7.32 -5.13 14.88
C PRO A 431 -8.72 -5.03 15.49
N ASN A 432 -8.85 -4.73 16.79
CA ASN A 432 -10.14 -4.44 17.40
C ASN A 432 -10.00 -3.42 18.55
N ASN A 433 -11.10 -2.76 18.88
CA ASN A 433 -11.13 -1.67 19.87
C ASN A 433 -10.73 -2.13 21.27
N VAL A 434 -11.21 -3.30 21.72
CA VAL A 434 -10.91 -3.83 23.06
C VAL A 434 -9.41 -4.09 23.22
N GLN A 435 -8.80 -4.68 22.20
CA GLN A 435 -7.38 -4.96 22.16
C GLN A 435 -6.54 -3.68 22.15
N ARG A 436 -6.90 -2.71 21.29
CA ARG A 436 -6.26 -1.38 21.24
C ARG A 436 -6.32 -0.71 22.62
N ASP A 437 -7.49 -0.70 23.24
CA ASP A 437 -7.73 0.01 24.50
C ASP A 437 -6.99 -0.64 25.66
N ARG A 438 -6.89 -1.98 25.69
CA ARG A 438 -6.07 -2.71 26.64
C ARG A 438 -4.58 -2.40 26.45
N LEU A 439 -4.07 -2.48 25.23
CA LEU A 439 -2.66 -2.19 24.94
C LEU A 439 -2.30 -0.74 25.32
N ALA A 440 -3.16 0.22 24.95
CA ALA A 440 -2.98 1.60 25.34
C ALA A 440 -3.00 1.76 26.87
N ALA A 441 -3.97 1.16 27.57
CA ALA A 441 -4.06 1.23 29.03
C ALA A 441 -2.79 0.66 29.70
N ASP A 442 -2.26 -0.46 29.22
CA ASP A 442 -1.02 -1.06 29.74
C ASP A 442 0.18 -0.13 29.56
N ILE A 443 0.32 0.51 28.40
CA ILE A 443 1.40 1.46 28.11
C ILE A 443 1.27 2.72 28.97
N LEU A 444 0.05 3.23 29.14
CA LEU A 444 -0.22 4.42 29.97
C LEU A 444 0.02 4.14 31.46
N ALA A 445 -0.32 2.94 31.95
CA ALA A 445 0.02 2.50 33.30
C ALA A 445 1.54 2.43 33.48
N ALA A 446 2.27 1.84 32.52
CA ALA A 446 3.73 1.80 32.57
C ALA A 446 4.38 3.19 32.55
N LEU A 447 3.83 4.14 31.77
CA LEU A 447 4.28 5.54 31.81
C LEU A 447 4.15 6.12 33.21
N SER A 448 2.99 5.93 33.86
CA SER A 448 2.74 6.39 35.23
C SER A 448 3.77 5.83 36.22
N ASP A 449 3.95 4.50 36.21
CA ASP A 449 4.87 3.79 37.10
C ASP A 449 6.34 4.21 36.88
N ILE A 450 6.75 4.38 35.62
CA ILE A 450 8.10 4.85 35.27
C ILE A 450 8.31 6.26 35.81
N CYS A 451 7.34 7.16 35.59
CA CYS A 451 7.45 8.54 36.03
C CYS A 451 7.51 8.65 37.56
N GLU A 452 6.69 7.89 38.29
CA GLU A 452 6.73 7.82 39.75
C GLU A 452 8.08 7.31 40.26
N ARG A 453 8.54 6.14 39.77
CA ARG A 453 9.80 5.51 40.16
C ARG A 453 11.02 6.41 39.91
N ARG A 454 11.01 7.18 38.81
CA ARG A 454 12.09 8.14 38.46
C ARG A 454 11.90 9.52 39.09
N SER A 455 10.74 9.75 39.72
CA SER A 455 10.28 11.02 40.28
C SER A 455 10.34 12.18 39.27
N VAL A 456 9.89 11.90 38.05
CA VAL A 456 9.64 12.90 37.00
C VAL A 456 8.13 13.08 36.85
N ARG A 457 7.70 14.18 36.23
CA ARG A 457 6.27 14.42 35.92
C ARG A 457 6.04 14.21 34.43
N TYR A 458 4.80 14.04 34.00
CA TYR A 458 4.47 14.04 32.58
C TYR A 458 3.16 14.77 32.31
N THR A 459 2.99 15.22 31.08
CA THR A 459 1.70 15.58 30.49
C THR A 459 1.48 14.71 29.27
N LEU A 460 0.22 14.40 28.97
CA LEU A 460 -0.16 13.58 27.85
C LEU A 460 -1.54 13.99 27.35
N GLU A 461 -1.65 14.18 26.04
CA GLU A 461 -2.88 14.53 25.35
C GLU A 461 -3.21 13.43 24.34
N GLU A 462 -4.45 12.92 24.38
CA GLU A 462 -4.97 12.07 23.31
C GLU A 462 -5.37 12.95 22.14
N THR A 463 -4.66 12.83 21.01
CA THR A 463 -4.85 13.70 19.85
C THR A 463 -5.74 13.09 18.77
N MET A 464 -5.91 11.77 18.80
CA MET A 464 -6.73 11.04 17.84
C MET A 464 -7.18 9.71 18.42
N ARG A 465 -8.42 9.34 18.12
CA ARG A 465 -8.95 7.99 18.30
C ARG A 465 -9.81 7.60 17.12
N ALA A 466 -9.49 6.46 16.51
CA ALA A 466 -10.27 5.87 15.43
C ALA A 466 -10.63 4.42 15.78
N ALA A 467 -11.90 4.06 15.58
CA ALA A 467 -12.36 2.69 15.76
C ALA A 467 -11.73 1.76 14.72
N ALA A 468 -11.50 0.50 15.10
CA ALA A 468 -11.18 -0.55 14.14
C ALA A 468 -12.37 -0.81 13.23
N ALA A 469 -12.11 -1.18 11.98
CA ALA A 469 -13.12 -1.57 11.00
C ALA A 469 -12.90 -3.02 10.58
N PRO A 470 -13.43 -4.01 11.34
CA PRO A 470 -13.32 -5.42 10.99
C PRO A 470 -14.03 -5.71 9.67
N SER A 471 -13.43 -6.58 8.87
CA SER A 471 -14.07 -7.14 7.69
C SER A 471 -15.28 -7.97 8.12
N ALA A 472 -16.40 -7.81 7.43
CA ALA A 472 -17.59 -8.60 7.65
C ALA A 472 -17.30 -10.08 7.30
N PRO A 473 -17.54 -11.04 8.23
CA PRO A 473 -17.15 -12.43 8.03
C PRO A 473 -17.65 -13.05 6.72
N ALA A 474 -18.91 -12.80 6.36
CA ALA A 474 -19.49 -13.32 5.10
C ALA A 474 -18.81 -12.74 3.85
N TRP A 475 -18.31 -11.51 3.89
CA TRP A 475 -17.57 -10.91 2.76
C TRP A 475 -16.12 -11.38 2.73
N GLN A 476 -15.50 -11.60 3.88
CA GLN A 476 -14.20 -12.24 3.99
C GLN A 476 -14.21 -13.66 3.39
N GLU A 477 -15.21 -14.48 3.72
CA GLU A 477 -15.39 -15.83 3.17
C GLU A 477 -15.58 -15.80 1.64
N ARG A 478 -16.26 -14.79 1.09
CA ARG A 478 -16.38 -14.61 -0.36
C ARG A 478 -15.04 -14.30 -1.02
N TRP A 479 -14.20 -13.47 -0.39
CA TRP A 479 -12.83 -13.25 -0.86
C TRP A 479 -12.00 -14.53 -0.81
N GLU A 480 -12.09 -15.31 0.28
CA GLU A 480 -11.40 -16.58 0.40
C GLU A 480 -11.80 -17.57 -0.69
N LYS A 481 -13.11 -17.72 -0.94
CA LYS A 481 -13.61 -18.56 -2.02
C LYS A 481 -13.10 -18.10 -3.39
N ALA A 482 -13.10 -16.78 -3.64
CA ALA A 482 -12.60 -16.22 -4.89
C ALA A 482 -11.10 -16.47 -5.09
N VAL A 483 -10.29 -16.31 -4.04
CA VAL A 483 -8.83 -16.53 -4.08
C VAL A 483 -8.49 -18.02 -4.19
N ASP A 484 -9.15 -18.91 -3.43
CA ASP A 484 -8.89 -20.37 -3.52
C ASP A 484 -9.18 -20.92 -4.92
N MET A 485 -10.18 -20.37 -5.60
CA MET A 485 -10.51 -20.73 -6.99
C MET A 485 -9.41 -20.38 -8.00
N LEU A 486 -8.45 -19.49 -7.66
CA LEU A 486 -7.24 -19.24 -8.46
C LEU A 486 -6.16 -20.30 -8.23
N GLY A 487 -6.28 -21.10 -7.17
CA GLY A 487 -5.29 -22.09 -6.74
C GLY A 487 -4.10 -21.47 -6.01
N ILE A 488 -4.33 -20.35 -5.32
CA ILE A 488 -3.33 -19.63 -4.50
C ILE A 488 -3.65 -19.89 -3.02
N PRO A 489 -2.63 -20.01 -2.13
CA PRO A 489 -2.88 -20.13 -0.70
C PRO A 489 -3.68 -18.96 -0.13
N LEU A 490 -4.56 -19.26 0.81
CA LEU A 490 -5.26 -18.24 1.58
C LEU A 490 -4.34 -17.70 2.67
N PHE A 491 -4.28 -16.38 2.78
CA PHE A 491 -3.59 -15.71 3.87
C PHE A 491 -4.44 -14.56 4.39
N ARG A 492 -4.69 -14.58 5.70
CA ARG A 492 -5.47 -13.57 6.41
C ARG A 492 -4.52 -12.62 7.11
N MET A 493 -4.76 -11.31 7.00
CA MET A 493 -3.93 -10.30 7.65
C MET A 493 -4.73 -9.03 7.97
N PRO A 494 -4.35 -8.21 8.96
CA PRO A 494 -4.94 -6.89 9.13
C PRO A 494 -4.32 -5.84 8.19
N SER A 495 -5.03 -4.75 7.98
CA SER A 495 -4.47 -3.52 7.43
C SER A 495 -3.93 -2.65 8.56
N GLY A 496 -2.66 -2.24 8.45
CA GLY A 496 -2.03 -1.25 9.34
C GLY A 496 -2.37 0.20 8.98
N ALA A 497 -2.79 0.47 7.75
CA ALA A 497 -3.15 1.79 7.23
C ALA A 497 -4.67 2.00 7.23
N GLY A 498 -5.09 3.28 7.26
CA GLY A 498 -6.48 3.66 7.07
C GLY A 498 -6.89 3.50 5.60
N HIS A 499 -8.18 3.31 5.35
CA HIS A 499 -8.77 3.19 4.01
C HIS A 499 -10.19 3.75 4.04
N ASP A 500 -10.74 4.13 2.89
CA ASP A 500 -12.13 4.58 2.79
C ASP A 500 -13.13 3.55 3.36
N ALA A 501 -12.83 2.24 3.23
CA ALA A 501 -13.56 1.15 3.89
C ALA A 501 -13.83 1.39 5.38
N MET A 502 -12.99 2.14 6.11
CA MET A 502 -13.22 2.49 7.51
C MET A 502 -14.49 3.32 7.70
N LYS A 503 -14.80 4.23 6.76
CA LYS A 503 -16.03 5.03 6.81
C LYS A 503 -17.24 4.19 6.42
N LEU A 504 -17.13 3.42 5.35
CA LEU A 504 -18.24 2.58 4.88
C LEU A 504 -18.62 1.51 5.92
N HIS A 505 -17.65 1.01 6.70
CA HIS A 505 -17.87 0.09 7.82
C HIS A 505 -18.90 0.60 8.85
N GLU A 506 -19.01 1.92 9.05
CA GLU A 506 -19.91 2.51 10.04
C GLU A 506 -21.40 2.25 9.71
N VAL A 507 -21.73 2.00 8.44
CA VAL A 507 -23.13 1.88 7.98
C VAL A 507 -23.42 0.62 7.17
N MET A 508 -22.42 -0.09 6.65
CA MET A 508 -22.62 -1.31 5.86
C MET A 508 -21.51 -2.35 6.05
N PRO A 509 -21.76 -3.64 5.75
CA PRO A 509 -20.73 -4.67 5.75
C PRO A 509 -19.61 -4.32 4.76
N GLN A 510 -18.35 -4.45 5.17
CA GLN A 510 -17.20 -4.22 4.29
C GLN A 510 -16.20 -5.38 4.31
N ALA A 511 -15.45 -5.62 3.23
CA ALA A 511 -14.22 -6.42 3.30
C ALA A 511 -13.23 -6.03 2.20
N MET A 512 -11.93 -6.13 2.51
CA MET A 512 -10.87 -5.77 1.57
C MET A 512 -10.05 -6.98 1.09
N LEU A 513 -9.44 -6.82 -0.09
CA LEU A 513 -8.43 -7.70 -0.65
C LEU A 513 -7.14 -6.91 -0.90
N PHE A 514 -6.03 -7.37 -0.34
CA PHE A 514 -4.72 -6.81 -0.60
C PHE A 514 -4.01 -7.46 -1.79
N VAL A 515 -3.26 -6.64 -2.50
CA VAL A 515 -2.33 -7.02 -3.56
C VAL A 515 -0.91 -6.76 -3.09
N ARG A 516 -0.03 -7.72 -3.35
CA ARG A 516 1.39 -7.63 -2.98
C ARG A 516 2.08 -6.44 -3.66
N GLY A 517 2.72 -5.61 -2.85
CA GLY A 517 3.71 -4.65 -3.33
C GLY A 517 5.10 -5.28 -3.56
N ILE A 518 5.83 -4.79 -4.56
CA ILE A 518 7.26 -5.12 -4.75
C ILE A 518 8.14 -4.14 -3.98
N ASN A 519 9.47 -4.30 -4.05
CA ASN A 519 10.43 -3.49 -3.28
C ASN A 519 10.09 -3.51 -1.78
N SER A 520 9.78 -4.70 -1.25
CA SER A 520 9.35 -4.92 0.15
C SER A 520 8.05 -4.21 0.53
N GLY A 521 7.18 -4.00 -0.46
CA GLY A 521 5.84 -3.44 -0.25
C GLY A 521 5.85 -2.00 0.25
N ILE A 522 6.92 -1.26 -0.03
CA ILE A 522 6.96 0.18 0.20
C ILE A 522 5.76 0.86 -0.47
N SER A 523 5.21 1.83 0.25
CA SER A 523 4.16 2.73 -0.21
C SER A 523 4.49 4.16 0.25
N HIS A 524 3.70 5.14 -0.18
CA HIS A 524 3.99 6.56 0.02
C HIS A 524 5.41 6.93 -0.47
N ASN A 525 5.82 6.26 -1.55
CA ASN A 525 7.17 6.30 -2.08
C ASN A 525 7.14 6.13 -3.61
N PRO A 526 7.97 6.86 -4.38
CA PRO A 526 8.00 6.74 -5.84
C PRO A 526 8.43 5.35 -6.35
N LEU A 527 9.02 4.52 -5.50
CA LEU A 527 9.39 3.14 -5.82
C LEU A 527 8.27 2.12 -5.53
N GLU A 528 7.12 2.56 -5.02
CA GLU A 528 5.92 1.72 -4.89
C GLU A 528 5.54 1.11 -6.24
N SER A 529 5.37 -0.20 -6.27
CA SER A 529 4.92 -0.90 -7.47
C SER A 529 4.27 -2.24 -7.16
N SER A 530 3.48 -2.75 -8.10
CA SER A 530 2.92 -4.10 -8.13
C SER A 530 3.15 -4.69 -9.52
N THR A 531 3.25 -6.02 -9.62
CA THR A 531 3.44 -6.68 -10.92
C THR A 531 2.11 -6.78 -11.68
N ASN A 532 2.18 -6.77 -13.02
CA ASN A 532 1.00 -7.03 -13.85
C ASN A 532 0.38 -8.41 -13.59
N ASP A 533 1.17 -9.42 -13.22
CA ASP A 533 0.68 -10.74 -12.85
C ASP A 533 -0.11 -10.71 -11.52
N ASP A 534 0.38 -10.00 -10.50
CA ASP A 534 -0.35 -9.84 -9.23
C ASP A 534 -1.66 -9.05 -9.44
N ILE A 535 -1.61 -8.00 -10.25
CA ILE A 535 -2.80 -7.22 -10.64
C ILE A 535 -3.80 -8.07 -11.45
N GLN A 536 -3.31 -8.92 -12.37
CA GLN A 536 -4.16 -9.87 -13.10
C GLN A 536 -4.92 -10.79 -12.14
N LEU A 537 -4.24 -11.29 -11.11
CA LEU A 537 -4.86 -12.14 -10.09
C LEU A 537 -5.88 -11.39 -9.24
N ALA A 538 -5.64 -10.12 -8.94
CA ALA A 538 -6.62 -9.27 -8.27
C ALA A 538 -7.89 -9.09 -9.11
N VAL A 539 -7.77 -8.83 -10.41
CA VAL A 539 -8.91 -8.75 -11.34
C VAL A 539 -9.66 -10.08 -11.43
N GLU A 540 -8.94 -11.20 -11.55
CA GLU A 540 -9.58 -12.52 -11.60
C GLU A 540 -10.28 -12.90 -10.28
N ALA A 541 -9.68 -12.56 -9.13
CA ALA A 541 -10.32 -12.73 -7.83
C ALA A 541 -11.61 -11.89 -7.73
N PHE A 542 -11.55 -10.62 -8.14
CA PHE A 542 -12.72 -9.75 -8.14
C PHE A 542 -13.82 -10.27 -9.07
N GLN A 543 -13.47 -10.74 -10.27
CA GLN A 543 -14.44 -11.33 -11.20
C GLN A 543 -15.12 -12.56 -10.60
N ARG A 544 -14.36 -13.41 -9.89
CA ARG A 544 -14.91 -14.59 -9.19
C ARG A 544 -15.78 -14.21 -8.00
N LEU A 545 -15.45 -13.14 -7.28
CA LEU A 545 -16.31 -12.59 -6.23
C LEU A 545 -17.68 -12.19 -6.82
N LEU A 546 -17.68 -11.45 -7.94
CA LEU A 546 -18.90 -11.04 -8.65
C LEU A 546 -19.70 -12.25 -9.14
N ASP A 547 -19.05 -13.22 -9.76
CA ASP A 547 -19.70 -14.42 -10.30
C ASP A 547 -20.30 -15.30 -9.17
N ASN A 548 -19.57 -15.47 -8.07
CA ASN A 548 -20.07 -16.20 -6.90
C ASN A 548 -21.26 -15.50 -6.26
N LEU A 549 -21.19 -14.18 -6.08
CA LEU A 549 -22.29 -13.39 -5.53
C LEU A 549 -23.51 -13.42 -6.46
N ALA A 550 -23.32 -13.39 -7.78
CA ALA A 550 -24.40 -13.53 -8.74
C ALA A 550 -25.09 -14.89 -8.63
N ALA A 551 -24.34 -15.97 -8.43
CA ALA A 551 -24.90 -17.30 -8.22
C ALA A 551 -25.62 -17.45 -6.86
N GLU A 552 -25.22 -16.70 -5.83
CA GLU A 552 -25.88 -16.68 -4.51
C GLU A 552 -27.19 -15.87 -4.50
N THR A 553 -27.36 -14.95 -5.46
CA THR A 553 -28.48 -14.00 -5.51
C THR A 553 -29.45 -14.23 -6.67
N ALA A 554 -29.12 -15.14 -7.58
CA ALA A 554 -30.01 -15.67 -8.62
C ALA A 554 -30.91 -16.78 -8.06
#